data_AF-D4MSE2-F1
#
_entry.id   AF-D4MSE2-F1
#
_cell.length_a   1.000
_cell.length_b   1.000
_cell.length_c   1.000
_cell.angle_alpha   90.00
_cell.angle_beta   90.00
_cell.angle_gamma   90.00
#
_symmetry.space_group_name_H-M   'P 1'
#
loop_
_entity.id
_entity.type
_entity.pdbx_description
1 polymer ?
#
loop_
_entity_poly.entity_id
_entity_poly.type
_entity_poly.pdbx_seq_one_letter_code
_entity_poly.pdbx_strand_id
1 'polypeptide(L)'
;MLKDVTKELPNVEIKSFDGLLIDFARENQAQVIVRGLRAVTDFEYELQMAQMNRVIAPEIDTLFLTTNLKYAYLSSSIAKEVAMYGGDISAFLDPAVEREVQKKCSVIQKR
;
A
#
# COMPACT_ATOMS: atom_id res chain seq x y z
N MET A 1 0.58 2.61 12.92
CA MET A 1 0.41 1.46 12.00
C MET A 1 1.66 1.21 11.18
N LEU A 2 1.96 1.96 10.10
CA LEU A 2 3.12 1.65 9.23
C LEU A 2 4.47 1.70 9.97
N LYS A 3 4.75 2.78 10.71
CA LYS A 3 5.98 2.90 11.51
C LYS A 3 6.17 1.76 12.52
N ASP A 4 5.08 1.25 13.09
CA ASP A 4 5.13 0.21 14.13
C ASP A 4 5.47 -1.16 13.52
N VAL A 5 4.88 -1.49 12.36
CA VAL A 5 5.11 -2.78 11.69
C VAL A 5 6.43 -2.84 10.89
N THR A 6 7.04 -1.68 10.60
CA THR A 6 8.34 -1.61 9.92
C THR A 6 9.50 -1.24 10.85
N LYS A 7 9.28 -1.18 12.18
CA LYS A 7 10.28 -0.69 13.15
C LYS A 7 11.60 -1.47 13.15
N GLU A 8 11.55 -2.77 12.81
CA GLU A 8 12.71 -3.66 12.79
C GLU A 8 13.48 -3.59 11.44
N LEU A 9 13.01 -2.78 10.49
CA LEU A 9 13.65 -2.57 9.18
C LEU A 9 14.38 -1.21 9.20
N PRO A 10 15.68 -1.19 9.56
CA PRO A 10 16.41 0.07 9.79
C PRO A 10 16.59 0.91 8.51
N ASN A 11 16.39 0.31 7.34
CA ASN A 11 16.48 0.96 6.03
C ASN A 11 15.12 1.38 5.46
N VAL A 12 14.05 1.36 6.27
CA VAL A 12 12.70 1.78 5.85
C VAL A 12 12.31 3.06 6.54
N GLU A 13 11.98 4.08 5.75
CA GLU A 13 11.46 5.36 6.24
C GLU A 13 10.00 5.54 5.80
N ILE A 14 9.15 6.02 6.71
CA ILE A 14 7.74 6.30 6.42
C ILE A 14 7.53 7.81 6.35
N LYS A 15 7.26 8.31 5.15
CA LYS A 15 6.90 9.71 4.88
C LYS A 15 5.52 9.80 4.24
N SER A 16 4.79 10.86 4.59
CA SER A 16 3.60 11.29 3.88
C SER A 16 3.99 12.40 2.90
N PHE A 17 3.28 12.48 1.79
CA PHE A 17 3.44 13.55 0.81
C PHE A 17 2.08 13.98 0.28
N ASP A 18 2.06 15.15 -0.33
CA ASP A 18 0.94 15.69 -1.09
C ASP A 18 1.46 16.17 -2.44
N GLY A 19 0.63 16.16 -3.47
CA GLY A 19 1.04 16.46 -4.85
C GLY A 19 1.55 15.24 -5.63
N LEU A 20 2.44 15.46 -6.60
CA LEU A 20 2.85 14.44 -7.57
C LEU A 20 3.87 13.46 -6.97
N LEU A 21 3.66 12.17 -7.23
CA LEU A 21 4.55 11.10 -6.80
C LEU A 21 5.99 11.28 -7.31
N ILE A 22 6.15 11.76 -8.54
CA ILE A 22 7.47 11.96 -9.15
C ILE A 22 8.24 13.10 -8.49
N ASP A 23 7.55 14.14 -8.02
CA ASP A 23 8.20 15.24 -7.28
C ASP A 23 8.64 14.76 -5.91
N PHE A 24 7.78 14.01 -5.21
CA PHE A 24 8.15 13.35 -3.96
C PHE A 24 9.36 12.40 -4.13
N ALA A 25 9.41 11.65 -5.23
CA ALA A 25 10.55 10.79 -5.53
C ALA A 25 11.84 11.61 -5.74
N ARG A 26 11.79 12.73 -6.47
CA ARG A 26 12.93 13.65 -6.66
C ARG A 26 13.42 14.27 -5.35
N GLU A 27 12.49 14.74 -4.51
CA GLU A 27 12.82 15.31 -3.19
C GLU A 27 13.56 14.30 -2.30
N ASN A 28 13.26 13.01 -2.46
CA ASN A 28 13.91 11.91 -1.74
C ASN A 28 15.07 11.27 -2.51
N GLN A 29 15.48 11.86 -3.64
CA GLN A 29 16.55 11.33 -4.51
C GLN A 29 16.33 9.86 -4.90
N ALA A 30 15.06 9.44 -5.01
CA ALA A 30 14.69 8.10 -5.39
C ALA A 30 14.84 7.90 -6.90
N GLN A 31 15.51 6.82 -7.28
CA GLN A 31 15.70 6.43 -8.68
C GLN A 31 14.68 5.38 -9.14
N VAL A 32 14.00 4.72 -8.18
CA VAL A 32 13.08 3.63 -8.45
C VAL A 32 11.82 3.75 -7.60
N ILE A 33 10.67 3.58 -8.24
CA ILE A 33 9.36 3.40 -7.61
C ILE A 33 9.02 1.91 -7.66
N VAL A 34 8.76 1.28 -6.52
CA VAL A 34 8.34 -0.13 -6.47
C VAL A 34 6.82 -0.22 -6.34
N ARG A 35 6.19 -1.02 -7.21
CA ARG A 35 4.74 -1.26 -7.21
C ARG A 35 4.44 -2.76 -7.19
N GLY A 36 3.43 -3.15 -6.43
CA GLY A 36 2.98 -4.54 -6.33
C GLY A 36 1.87 -4.83 -7.34
N LEU A 37 1.93 -5.99 -7.99
CA LEU A 37 0.87 -6.49 -8.88
C LEU A 37 0.23 -7.75 -8.26
N ARG A 38 -1.09 -7.78 -8.09
CA ARG A 38 -1.80 -8.97 -7.59
C ARG A 38 -2.50 -9.74 -8.70
N ALA A 39 -3.14 -9.02 -9.61
CA ALA A 39 -3.89 -9.57 -10.74
C ALA A 39 -3.65 -8.75 -12.00
N VAL A 40 -4.13 -9.26 -13.14
CA VAL A 40 -4.03 -8.58 -14.44
C VAL A 40 -4.66 -7.18 -14.42
N THR A 41 -5.72 -6.98 -13.63
CA THR A 41 -6.39 -5.68 -13.51
C THR A 41 -5.53 -4.61 -12.82
N ASP A 42 -4.68 -4.98 -11.86
CA ASP A 42 -3.73 -4.02 -11.28
C ASP A 42 -2.71 -3.59 -12.34
N PHE A 43 -2.31 -4.51 -13.23
CA PHE A 43 -1.26 -4.26 -14.22
C PHE A 43 -1.62 -3.16 -15.22
N GLU A 44 -2.85 -3.12 -15.75
CA GLU A 44 -3.23 -2.10 -16.73
C GLU A 44 -3.14 -0.68 -16.15
N TYR A 45 -3.70 -0.49 -14.96
CA TYR A 45 -3.67 0.80 -14.27
C TYR A 45 -2.23 1.21 -13.92
N GLU A 46 -1.47 0.28 -13.34
CA GLU A 46 -0.09 0.53 -12.92
C GLU A 46 0.85 0.78 -14.11
N LEU A 47 0.64 0.07 -15.23
CA LEU A 47 1.41 0.28 -16.46
C LEU A 47 1.15 1.67 -17.05
N GLN A 48 -0.11 2.11 -17.09
CA GLN A 48 -0.45 3.45 -17.56
C GLN A 48 0.24 4.53 -16.72
N MET A 49 0.20 4.39 -15.39
CA MET A 49 0.88 5.31 -14.48
C MET A 49 2.41 5.30 -14.68
N ALA A 50 3.01 4.12 -14.81
CA ALA A 50 4.45 3.99 -15.05
C ALA A 50 4.88 4.65 -16.37
N GLN A 51 4.11 4.47 -17.45
CA GLN A 51 4.38 5.11 -18.74
C GLN A 51 4.29 6.63 -18.65
N MET A 52 3.28 7.17 -17.95
CA MET A 52 3.14 8.61 -17.75
C MET A 52 4.29 9.18 -16.92
N ASN A 53 4.63 8.51 -15.81
CA ASN A 53 5.76 8.93 -14.97
C ASN A 53 7.08 8.90 -15.73
N ARG A 54 7.30 7.91 -16.61
CA ARG A 54 8.50 7.82 -17.45
C ARG A 54 8.65 9.00 -18.42
N VAL A 55 7.53 9.54 -18.91
CA VAL A 55 7.55 10.75 -19.77
C VAL A 55 7.90 12.00 -18.96
N ILE A 56 7.38 12.14 -17.75
CA ILE A 56 7.57 13.33 -16.89
C ILE A 56 8.92 13.31 -16.16
N ALA A 57 9.39 12.12 -15.77
CA ALA A 57 10.61 11.87 -15.02
C ALA A 57 11.39 10.67 -15.61
N PRO A 58 12.06 10.83 -16.77
CA PRO A 58 12.84 9.77 -17.41
C PRO A 58 14.03 9.24 -16.59
N GLU A 59 14.37 9.90 -15.49
CA GLU A 59 15.41 9.51 -14.55
C GLU A 59 14.91 8.55 -13.45
N ILE A 60 13.59 8.31 -13.37
CA ILE A 60 12.96 7.48 -12.35
C ILE A 60 12.31 6.27 -13.00
N ASP A 61 12.74 5.07 -12.62
CA ASP A 61 12.18 3.82 -13.12
C ASP A 61 11.05 3.32 -12.22
N THR A 62 10.10 2.60 -12.81
CA THR A 62 9.08 1.86 -12.06
C THR A 62 9.36 0.37 -12.14
N LEU A 63 9.52 -0.28 -10.99
CA LEU A 63 9.75 -1.72 -10.88
C LEU A 63 8.48 -2.39 -10.34
N PHE A 64 8.02 -3.42 -11.05
CA PHE A 64 6.89 -4.24 -10.62
C PHE A 64 7.34 -5.52 -9.92
N LEU A 65 6.76 -5.78 -8.75
CA LEU A 65 6.91 -7.04 -8.03
C LEU A 65 5.57 -7.77 -8.01
N THR A 66 5.57 -9.06 -8.32
CA THR A 66 4.37 -9.90 -8.24
C THR A 66 4.10 -10.30 -6.80
N THR A 67 2.84 -10.23 -6.41
CA THR A 67 2.41 -10.58 -5.05
C THR A 67 2.43 -12.10 -4.88
N ASN A 68 2.91 -12.59 -3.74
CA ASN A 68 2.79 -14.00 -3.40
C ASN A 68 1.30 -14.40 -3.38
N LEU A 69 0.96 -15.56 -3.97
CA LEU A 69 -0.41 -16.07 -4.06
C LEU A 69 -1.16 -16.07 -2.72
N LYS A 70 -0.45 -16.31 -1.60
CA LYS A 70 -1.01 -16.25 -0.24
C LYS A 70 -1.69 -14.90 0.08
N TYR A 71 -1.26 -13.82 -0.56
CA TYR A 71 -1.73 -12.45 -0.31
C TYR A 71 -2.46 -11.83 -1.51
N ALA A 72 -2.62 -12.56 -2.62
CA ALA A 72 -3.15 -12.02 -3.88
C ALA A 72 -4.61 -11.53 -3.78
N TYR A 73 -5.42 -12.15 -2.92
CA TYR A 73 -6.82 -11.78 -2.70
C TYR A 73 -6.99 -10.64 -1.69
N LEU A 74 -5.92 -10.20 -1.02
CA LEU A 74 -6.01 -9.20 0.04
C LEU A 74 -6.12 -7.79 -0.56
N SER A 75 -7.07 -7.02 -0.04
CA SER A 75 -7.12 -5.58 -0.24
C SER A 75 -7.56 -4.88 1.05
N SER A 76 -7.07 -3.66 1.26
CA SER A 76 -7.51 -2.84 2.40
C SER A 76 -9.02 -2.57 2.39
N SER A 77 -9.66 -2.54 1.21
CA SER A 77 -11.11 -2.36 1.09
C SER A 77 -11.85 -3.58 1.61
N ILE A 78 -11.51 -4.78 1.13
CA ILE A 78 -12.14 -6.04 1.57
C ILE A 78 -11.88 -6.28 3.06
N ALA A 79 -10.64 -6.07 3.54
CA ALA A 79 -10.31 -6.26 4.96
C ALA A 79 -11.12 -5.31 5.86
N LYS A 80 -11.29 -4.04 5.47
CA LYS A 80 -12.14 -3.10 6.20
C LYS A 80 -13.61 -3.49 6.18
N GLU A 81 -14.12 -3.96 5.04
CA GLU A 81 -15.51 -4.41 4.91
C GLU A 81 -15.80 -5.58 5.84
N VAL A 82 -14.97 -6.62 5.82
CA VAL A 82 -15.08 -7.77 6.73
C VAL A 82 -15.06 -7.31 8.19
N ALA A 83 -14.12 -6.44 8.55
CA ALA A 83 -14.03 -5.88 9.90
C ALA A 83 -15.26 -5.05 10.30
N MET A 84 -15.84 -4.29 9.36
CA MET A 84 -17.06 -3.50 9.55
C MET A 84 -18.29 -4.36 9.82
N TYR A 85 -18.29 -5.63 9.42
CA TYR A 85 -19.36 -6.59 9.72
C TYR A 85 -18.99 -7.58 10.84
N GLY A 86 -17.91 -7.30 11.59
CA GLY A 86 -17.49 -8.12 12.73
C GLY A 86 -16.81 -9.43 12.36
N GLY A 87 -16.38 -9.59 11.11
CA GLY A 87 -15.57 -10.73 10.69
C GLY A 87 -14.12 -10.65 11.19
N ASP A 88 -13.50 -11.81 11.33
CA ASP A 88 -12.10 -11.94 11.73
C ASP A 88 -11.15 -11.61 10.56
N ILE A 89 -10.14 -10.78 10.83
CA ILE A 89 -9.11 -10.34 9.87
C ILE A 89 -7.68 -10.64 10.34
N SER A 90 -7.53 -11.34 11.47
CA SER A 90 -6.24 -11.66 12.12
C SER A 90 -5.32 -12.45 11.21
N ALA A 91 -5.87 -13.28 10.32
CA ALA A 91 -5.10 -14.07 9.35
C ALA A 91 -4.39 -13.21 8.28
N PHE A 92 -4.79 -11.95 8.12
CA PHE A 92 -4.36 -11.10 7.01
C PHE A 92 -3.50 -9.90 7.42
N LEU A 93 -3.51 -9.54 8.70
CA LEU A 93 -2.90 -8.31 9.20
C LEU A 93 -1.96 -8.61 10.37
N ASP A 94 -0.96 -7.75 10.53
CA ASP A 94 -0.18 -7.73 11.76
C ASP A 94 -1.10 -7.40 12.97
N PRO A 95 -0.91 -8.04 14.14
CA PRO A 95 -1.75 -7.81 15.32
C PRO A 95 -1.81 -6.34 15.77
N ALA A 96 -0.78 -5.54 15.50
CA ALA A 96 -0.81 -4.10 15.77
C ALA A 96 -1.79 -3.37 14.85
N VAL A 97 -1.88 -3.77 13.58
CA VAL A 97 -2.76 -3.17 12.58
C VAL A 97 -4.20 -3.63 12.78
N GLU A 98 -4.42 -4.92 13.04
CA GLU A 98 -5.74 -5.48 13.34
C GLU A 98 -6.45 -4.69 14.44
N ARG A 99 -5.77 -4.47 15.57
CA ARG A 99 -6.32 -3.72 16.71
C ARG A 99 -6.77 -2.31 16.33
N GLU A 100 -5.99 -1.62 15.49
CA GLU A 100 -6.34 -0.27 15.05
C GLU A 100 -7.51 -0.26 14.05
N VAL A 101 -7.59 -1.25 13.16
CA VAL A 101 -8.72 -1.41 12.23
C VAL A 101 -10.01 -1.70 13.01
N GLN A 102 -10.00 -2.65 13.94
CA GLN A 102 -11.16 -2.99 14.78
C GLN A 102 -11.65 -1.79 15.60
N LYS A 103 -10.73 -1.05 16.24
CA LYS A 103 -11.07 0.19 16.96
C LYS A 103 -11.82 1.15 16.05
N LYS A 104 -11.30 1.41 14.85
CA LYS A 104 -11.92 2.36 13.91
C LYS A 104 -13.30 1.88 13.41
N CYS A 105 -13.46 0.59 13.11
CA CYS A 105 -14.71 0.01 12.64
C CYS A 105 -15.80 -0.02 13.73
N SER A 106 -15.43 -0.27 15.00
CA SER A 106 -16.37 -0.26 16.12
C SER A 106 -17.05 1.10 16.38
N VAL A 107 -16.40 2.20 15.99
CA VAL A 107 -16.95 3.57 16.07
C VAL A 107 -18.02 3.80 15.00
N ILE A 108 -17.87 3.17 13.83
CA ILE A 108 -18.78 3.33 12.69
C ILE A 108 -20.09 2.56 12.94
N GLN A 109 -20.04 1.40 13.58
CA GLN A 109 -21.23 0.59 13.92
C GLN A 109 -22.13 1.23 15.00
N LYS A 110 -21.63 2.21 15.76
CA LYS A 110 -22.39 2.91 16.82
C LYS A 110 -23.12 4.17 16.34
N ARG A 111 -23.10 4.45 15.04
CA ARG A 111 -23.89 5.49 14.37
C ARG A 111 -25.02 4.85 13.59
#